data_AF-A0A7X6YRK7-F1
#
_entry.id   AF-A0A7X6YRK7-F1
#
_cell.length_a   1.000
_cell.length_b   1.000
_cell.length_c   1.000
_cell.angle_alpha   90.00
_cell.angle_beta   90.00
_cell.angle_gamma   90.00
#
_symmetry.space_group_name_H-M   'P 1'
#
loop_
_entity.id
_entity.type
_entity.pdbx_description
1 polymer ?
#
loop_
_entity_poly.entity_id
_entity_poly.type
_entity_poly.pdbx_seq_one_letter_code
_entity_poly.pdbx_strand_id
1 'polypeptide(L)'
;MGFLDFFVRDVETSDYPNNPKLRTHYYRSDYQKTKDTLMRYLRNKNYPIKHVDDTYGEIFVETSSFHMIFTIKKAGVLNSSVDIKVSVYNLIPAGKPFKMIQEIYTYLDKELQVVGVGPQSV
;
A
#
# COMPACT_ATOMS: atom_id res chain seq x y z
N MET A 1 8.82 -18.80 -4.67
CA MET A 1 7.68 -18.41 -5.52
C MET A 1 7.02 -19.70 -5.96
N GLY A 2 5.86 -20.03 -5.39
CA GLY A 2 5.13 -21.26 -5.70
C GLY A 2 3.97 -20.99 -6.65
N PHE A 3 3.52 -22.00 -7.41
CA PHE A 3 2.37 -21.90 -8.32
C PHE A 3 1.07 -21.40 -7.65
N LEU A 4 0.95 -21.61 -6.34
CA LEU A 4 -0.19 -21.16 -5.53
C LEU A 4 -0.28 -19.62 -5.40
N ASP A 5 0.85 -18.89 -5.46
CA ASP A 5 0.88 -17.42 -5.37
C ASP A 5 0.13 -16.75 -6.54
N PHE A 6 0.01 -17.45 -7.69
CA PHE A 6 -0.68 -16.95 -8.87
C PHE A 6 -2.21 -16.93 -8.74
N PHE A 7 -2.76 -17.68 -7.78
CA PHE A 7 -4.19 -17.74 -7.47
C PHE A 7 -4.61 -16.84 -6.32
N VAL A 8 -3.64 -16.19 -5.65
CA VAL A 8 -3.93 -15.27 -4.54
C VAL A 8 -4.59 -14.01 -5.10
N ARG A 9 -5.85 -13.79 -4.68
CA ARG A 9 -6.68 -12.63 -5.06
C ARG A 9 -6.52 -11.47 -4.08
N ASP A 10 -6.32 -11.80 -2.82
CA ASP A 10 -6.24 -10.86 -1.71
C ASP A 10 -4.82 -10.86 -1.16
N VAL A 11 -4.16 -9.72 -1.24
CA VAL A 11 -2.79 -9.53 -0.73
C VAL A 11 -2.78 -8.32 0.17
N GLU A 12 -2.19 -8.47 1.33
CA GLU A 12 -2.07 -7.43 2.34
C GLU A 12 -0.62 -7.32 2.79
N THR A 13 -0.17 -6.08 3.02
CA THR A 13 1.12 -5.81 3.62
C THR A 13 1.02 -5.89 5.13
N SER A 14 2.09 -6.32 5.78
CA SER A 14 2.16 -6.40 7.23
C SER A 14 3.61 -6.17 7.67
N ASP A 15 3.83 -5.92 8.96
CA ASP A 15 5.19 -5.90 9.51
C ASP A 15 5.84 -7.29 9.48
N TYR A 16 5.04 -8.35 9.64
CA TYR A 16 5.51 -9.75 9.68
C TYR A 16 4.91 -10.61 8.55
N PRO A 17 5.13 -10.26 7.27
CA PRO A 17 4.58 -11.04 6.17
C PRO A 17 5.45 -12.26 5.89
N ASN A 18 4.83 -13.34 5.44
CA ASN A 18 5.56 -14.52 4.93
C ASN A 18 6.45 -14.15 3.71
N ASN A 19 6.03 -13.16 2.91
CA ASN A 19 6.80 -12.63 1.79
C ASN A 19 7.44 -11.30 2.18
N PRO A 20 8.79 -11.19 2.24
CA PRO A 20 9.47 -9.94 2.61
C PRO A 20 9.15 -8.74 1.71
N LYS A 21 8.67 -8.96 0.49
CA LYS A 21 8.26 -7.90 -0.44
C LYS A 21 6.89 -7.28 -0.11
N LEU A 22 6.18 -7.82 0.87
CA LEU A 22 4.91 -7.29 1.39
C LEU A 22 5.08 -6.63 2.75
N ARG A 23 6.31 -6.28 3.11
CA ARG A 23 6.56 -5.59 4.37
C ARG A 23 6.00 -4.18 4.32
N THR A 24 5.47 -3.72 5.44
CA THR A 24 5.08 -2.33 5.62
C THR A 24 6.30 -1.42 5.48
N HIS A 25 6.15 -0.33 4.72
CA HIS A 25 7.20 0.68 4.56
C HIS A 25 6.95 1.86 5.51
N TYR A 26 8.04 2.35 6.09
CA TYR A 26 8.08 3.48 7.00
C TYR A 26 8.80 4.64 6.32
N TYR A 27 8.19 5.82 6.33
CA TYR A 27 8.69 7.02 5.67
C TYR A 27 8.91 8.14 6.67
N ARG A 28 9.95 8.94 6.44
CA ARG A 28 10.27 10.16 7.19
C ARG A 28 9.41 11.32 6.72
N SER A 29 8.11 11.15 6.84
CA SER A 29 7.10 12.13 6.47
C SER A 29 5.93 12.07 7.44
N ASP A 30 5.31 13.23 7.66
CA ASP A 30 4.04 13.29 8.35
C ASP A 30 2.89 12.67 7.52
N TYR A 31 1.77 12.45 8.19
CA TYR A 31 0.57 11.88 7.59
C TYR A 31 0.10 12.63 6.34
N GLN A 32 0.07 13.97 6.39
CA GLN A 32 -0.51 14.80 5.33
C GLN A 32 0.35 14.72 4.06
N LYS A 33 1.68 14.82 4.21
CA LYS A 33 2.62 14.67 3.08
C LYS A 33 2.55 13.29 2.45
N THR A 34 2.45 12.24 3.27
CA THR A 34 2.31 10.85 2.77
C THR A 34 0.99 10.68 2.03
N LYS A 35 -0.13 11.16 2.60
CA LYS A 35 -1.44 11.16 1.96
C LYS A 35 -1.40 11.89 0.62
N ASP A 36 -0.87 13.10 0.56
CA ASP A 36 -0.84 13.90 -0.66
C ASP A 36 0.00 13.25 -1.76
N THR A 37 1.08 12.56 -1.39
CA THR A 37 1.92 11.79 -2.32
C THR A 37 1.18 10.58 -2.87
N LEU A 38 0.48 9.85 -2.00
CA LEU A 38 -0.35 8.72 -2.41
C LEU A 38 -1.53 9.14 -3.28
N MET A 39 -2.23 10.23 -2.92
CA MET A 39 -3.32 10.80 -3.71
C MET A 39 -2.84 11.22 -5.11
N ARG A 40 -1.63 11.79 -5.23
CA ARG A 40 -1.01 12.09 -6.52
C ARG A 40 -0.78 10.84 -7.36
N TYR A 41 -0.23 9.77 -6.76
CA TYR A 41 -0.07 8.48 -7.44
C TYR A 41 -1.41 7.96 -7.99
N LEU A 42 -2.45 7.92 -7.14
CA LEU A 42 -3.77 7.42 -7.51
C LEU A 42 -4.38 8.23 -8.66
N ARG A 43 -4.27 9.56 -8.61
CA ARG A 43 -4.75 10.45 -9.68
C ARG A 43 -3.99 10.24 -10.98
N ASN A 44 -2.66 10.11 -10.93
CA ASN A 44 -1.81 9.87 -12.10
C ASN A 44 -2.10 8.51 -12.76
N LYS A 45 -2.54 7.52 -11.99
CA LYS A 45 -2.97 6.19 -12.48
C LYS A 45 -4.46 6.15 -12.86
N ASN A 46 -5.17 7.29 -12.76
CA ASN A 46 -6.61 7.40 -13.00
C ASN A 46 -7.44 6.42 -12.15
N TYR A 47 -7.01 6.13 -10.93
CA TYR A 47 -7.75 5.27 -10.02
C TYR A 47 -8.90 6.01 -9.32
N PRO A 48 -10.13 5.44 -9.32
CA PRO A 48 -11.28 6.06 -8.69
C PRO A 48 -11.21 5.95 -7.16
N ILE A 49 -10.97 7.08 -6.51
CA ILE A 49 -10.94 7.20 -5.06
C ILE A 49 -12.39 7.32 -4.57
N LYS A 50 -12.87 6.32 -3.84
CA LYS A 50 -14.25 6.27 -3.35
C LYS A 50 -14.43 6.98 -2.02
N HIS A 51 -13.44 6.81 -1.14
CA HIS A 51 -13.51 7.35 0.21
C HIS A 51 -12.11 7.68 0.72
N VAL A 52 -12.03 8.74 1.53
CA VAL A 52 -10.83 9.15 2.26
C VAL A 52 -11.27 9.45 3.67
N ASP A 53 -10.72 8.71 4.63
CA ASP A 53 -10.94 8.91 6.06
C ASP A 53 -9.67 9.47 6.69
N ASP A 54 -9.66 10.78 6.94
CA ASP A 54 -8.54 11.46 7.59
C ASP A 54 -8.44 11.16 9.10
N THR A 55 -9.49 10.62 9.72
CA THR A 55 -9.53 10.27 11.15
C THR A 55 -8.77 8.98 11.41
N TYR A 56 -9.03 7.95 10.61
CA TYR A 56 -8.36 6.65 10.71
C TYR A 56 -7.17 6.50 9.74
N GLY A 57 -6.98 7.47 8.85
CA GLY A 57 -5.87 7.49 7.91
C GLY A 57 -6.06 6.56 6.73
N GLU A 58 -7.30 6.31 6.33
CA GLU A 58 -7.64 5.30 5.33
C GLU A 58 -8.01 5.93 3.98
N ILE A 59 -7.60 5.29 2.89
CA ILE A 59 -8.00 5.67 1.53
C ILE A 59 -8.53 4.42 0.84
N PHE A 60 -9.77 4.51 0.36
CA PHE A 60 -10.44 3.43 -0.35
C PHE A 60 -10.55 3.72 -1.83
N VAL A 61 -10.05 2.79 -2.63
CA VAL A 61 -10.11 2.80 -4.09
C VAL A 61 -10.87 1.57 -4.55
N GLU A 62 -11.86 1.75 -5.40
CA GLU A 62 -12.69 0.65 -5.89
C GLU A 62 -12.97 0.79 -7.38
N THR A 63 -12.61 -0.25 -8.10
CA THR A 63 -12.88 -0.41 -9.53
C THR A 63 -13.77 -1.64 -9.76
N SER A 64 -14.25 -1.82 -10.98
CA SER A 64 -14.95 -3.05 -11.37
C SER A 64 -14.10 -4.31 -11.30
N SER A 65 -12.76 -4.18 -11.28
CA SER A 65 -11.82 -5.32 -11.38
C SER A 65 -11.05 -5.59 -10.09
N PHE A 66 -10.95 -4.62 -9.19
CA PHE A 66 -10.21 -4.71 -7.94
C PHE A 66 -10.61 -3.59 -6.98
N HIS A 67 -10.31 -3.77 -5.71
CA HIS A 67 -10.27 -2.70 -4.72
C HIS A 67 -8.92 -2.65 -4.02
N MET A 68 -8.59 -1.47 -3.50
CA MET A 68 -7.41 -1.23 -2.68
C MET A 68 -7.80 -0.41 -1.46
N ILE A 69 -7.23 -0.77 -0.31
CA ILE A 69 -7.31 0.00 0.92
C ILE A 69 -5.88 0.38 1.27
N PHE A 70 -5.68 1.67 1.51
CA PHE A 70 -4.44 2.19 2.05
C PHE A 70 -4.69 2.63 3.48
N THR A 71 -3.79 2.27 4.40
CA THR A 71 -3.85 2.72 5.78
C THR A 71 -2.53 3.42 6.11
N ILE A 72 -2.60 4.72 6.39
CA ILE A 72 -1.45 5.53 6.76
C ILE A 72 -1.51 5.77 8.26
N LYS A 73 -0.53 5.24 9.01
CA LYS A 73 -0.45 5.41 10.46
C LYS A 73 0.72 6.30 10.82
N LYS A 74 0.60 7.04 11.93
CA LYS A 74 1.73 7.78 12.50
C LYS A 74 2.62 6.79 13.26
N ALA A 75 3.86 6.62 12.80
CA ALA A 75 4.86 5.76 13.43
C ALA A 75 5.84 6.55 14.33
N GLY A 76 5.57 7.83 14.55
CA GLY A 76 6.36 8.76 15.36
C GLY A 76 5.95 10.21 15.07
N VAL A 77 6.70 11.19 15.60
CA VAL A 77 6.40 12.62 15.40
C VAL A 77 6.55 13.05 13.94
N LEU A 78 7.54 12.50 13.23
CA LEU A 78 7.87 12.84 11.85
C LEU A 78 7.88 11.63 10.91
N ASN A 79 7.33 10.49 11.37
CA ASN A 79 7.34 9.24 10.63
C ASN A 79 5.92 8.74 10.42
N SER A 80 5.67 8.18 9.26
CA SER A 80 4.42 7.50 8.92
C SER A 80 4.70 6.14 8.30
N SER A 81 3.83 5.18 8.61
CA SER A 81 3.81 3.88 7.93
C SER A 81 2.69 3.85 6.91
N VAL A 82 2.89 3.08 5.84
CA VAL A 82 1.88 2.86 4.80
C VAL A 82 1.65 1.36 4.64
N ASP A 83 0.48 0.93 5.05
CA ASP A 83 -0.04 -0.41 4.81
C ASP A 83 -0.96 -0.39 3.58
N ILE A 84 -0.91 -1.44 2.77
CA ILE A 84 -1.67 -1.59 1.53
C ILE A 84 -2.32 -2.96 1.51
N LYS A 85 -3.63 -2.97 1.27
CA LYS A 85 -4.41 -4.16 0.97
C LYS A 85 -4.95 -4.05 -0.45
N VAL A 86 -4.70 -5.08 -1.26
CA VAL A 86 -5.17 -5.15 -2.65
C VAL A 86 -5.91 -6.45 -2.86
N SER A 87 -7.10 -6.34 -3.42
CA SER A 87 -8.01 -7.44 -3.66
C SER A 87 -8.52 -7.37 -5.09
N VAL A 88 -8.21 -8.39 -5.90
CA VAL A 88 -8.61 -8.47 -7.31
C VAL A 88 -9.75 -9.46 -7.52
N TYR A 89 -10.72 -9.10 -8.36
CA TYR A 89 -11.92 -9.91 -8.60
C TYR A 89 -11.78 -10.88 -9.79
N ASN A 90 -10.69 -10.77 -10.56
CA ASN A 90 -10.45 -11.61 -11.74
C ASN A 90 -10.28 -13.10 -11.37
N LEU A 91 -10.76 -13.98 -12.28
CA LEU A 91 -10.67 -15.43 -12.09
C LEU A 91 -9.21 -15.91 -11.97
N ILE A 92 -8.29 -15.30 -12.74
CA ILE A 92 -6.85 -15.57 -12.75
C ILE A 92 -6.09 -14.26 -12.42
N PRO A 93 -5.63 -14.09 -11.17
CA PRO A 93 -4.92 -12.89 -10.71
C PRO A 93 -3.54 -12.71 -11.36
N ALA A 94 -2.86 -13.79 -11.73
CA ALA A 94 -1.53 -13.77 -12.32
C ALA A 94 -0.49 -12.92 -11.56
N GLY A 95 -0.60 -12.87 -10.22
CA GLY A 95 0.26 -12.04 -9.36
C GLY A 95 0.04 -10.53 -9.47
N LYS A 96 -1.04 -10.08 -10.13
CA LYS A 96 -1.44 -8.67 -10.24
C LYS A 96 -1.48 -7.92 -8.90
N PRO A 97 -2.06 -8.44 -7.80
CA PRO A 97 -2.10 -7.69 -6.54
C PRO A 97 -0.69 -7.43 -5.98
N PHE A 98 0.24 -8.39 -6.09
CA PHE A 98 1.63 -8.20 -5.68
C PHE A 98 2.34 -7.12 -6.51
N LYS A 99 2.13 -7.12 -7.83
CA LYS A 99 2.72 -6.11 -8.73
C LYS A 99 2.21 -4.72 -8.40
N MET A 100 0.91 -4.57 -8.13
CA MET A 100 0.32 -3.29 -7.74
C MET A 100 0.97 -2.74 -6.46
N ILE A 101 1.08 -3.56 -5.40
CA ILE A 101 1.73 -3.17 -4.15
C ILE A 101 3.18 -2.72 -4.39
N GLN A 102 3.94 -3.50 -5.17
CA GLN A 102 5.34 -3.17 -5.48
C GLN A 102 5.48 -1.88 -6.29
N GLU A 103 4.60 -1.64 -7.26
CA GLU A 103 4.57 -0.39 -8.02
C GLU A 103 4.29 0.81 -7.12
N ILE A 104 3.34 0.67 -6.18
CA ILE A 104 3.00 1.74 -5.24
C ILE A 104 4.17 2.04 -4.32
N TYR A 105 4.77 1.02 -3.70
CA TYR A 105 5.94 1.23 -2.84
C TYR A 105 7.12 1.80 -3.63
N THR A 106 7.37 1.33 -4.84
CA THR A 106 8.43 1.90 -5.71
C THR A 106 8.20 3.39 -5.99
N TYR A 107 6.95 3.82 -6.15
CA TYR A 107 6.64 5.23 -6.33
C TYR A 107 6.84 6.02 -5.04
N LEU A 108 6.31 5.51 -3.91
CA LEU A 108 6.44 6.17 -2.61
C LEU A 108 7.89 6.28 -2.16
N ASP A 109 8.69 5.23 -2.32
CA ASP A 109 10.13 5.19 -1.98
C ASP A 109 10.96 6.20 -2.80
N LYS A 110 10.48 6.60 -3.99
CA LYS A 110 11.14 7.65 -4.80
C LYS A 110 10.77 9.06 -4.33
N GLU A 111 9.54 9.25 -3.89
CA GLU A 111 9.00 10.57 -3.51
C GLU A 111 9.20 10.88 -2.02
N LEU A 112 9.33 9.85 -1.18
CA LEU A 112 9.45 9.95 0.28
C LEU A 112 10.72 9.24 0.75
N GLN A 113 11.35 9.80 1.79
CA GLN A 113 12.54 9.19 2.38
C GLN A 113 12.16 7.96 3.20
N VAL A 114 12.57 6.77 2.76
CA VAL A 114 12.37 5.51 3.50
C VAL A 114 13.24 5.50 4.76
N VAL A 115 12.63 5.19 5.90
CA VAL A 115 13.29 5.02 7.20
C VAL A 115 13.53 3.54 7.49
N GLY A 116 12.62 2.68 7.06
CA GLY A 116 12.80 1.24 7.17
C GLY A 116 11.62 0.45 6.60
N VAL A 117 11.79 -0.87 6.58
CA VAL A 117 10.85 -1.83 5.97
C VAL A 117 10.68 -3.03 6.91
N GLY A 118 9.44 -3.30 7.32
CA GLY A 118 9.11 -4.32 8.32
C GLY A 118 9.15 -3.78 9.75
N PRO A 119 9.19 -4.66 10.78
CA PRO A 119 8.96 -4.25 12.16
C PRO A 119 10.02 -3.25 12.61
N GLN A 120 9.59 -2.05 12.97
CA GLN A 120 10.44 -1.12 13.71
C GLN A 120 10.41 -1.55 15.17
N SER A 121 11.56 -1.94 15.71
CA SER A 121 11.74 -2.03 17.16
C SER A 121 11.58 -0.62 17.72
N VAL A 122 10.40 -0.32 18.26
CA VAL A 122 10.17 0.90 19.04
C VAL A 122 10.94 0.79 20.35
#